data_AF-A0AA90TG04-F1
#
_entry.id   AF-A0AA90TG04-F1
#
_cell.length_a   1.000
_cell.length_b   1.000
_cell.length_c   1.000
_cell.angle_alpha   90.00
_cell.angle_beta   90.00
_cell.angle_gamma   90.00
#
_symmetry.space_group_name_H-M   'P 1'
#
loop_
_entity.id
_entity.type
_entity.pdbx_description
1 polymer ?
#
loop_
_entity_poly.entity_id
_entity_poly.type
_entity_poly.pdbx_seq_one_letter_code
_entity_poly.pdbx_strand_id
1 'polypeptide(L)'
;MTQVSGFSLYYESGKFRLNEHRVNLMKIIKLHASRIVARWPASLLLLSLLTALPASAHAGDETRAEQPACGTQPADPAAANPDTLVRALYDIVSGPANSTHDWARLERLHAPGAVITPTQHRSTGTFAAAPQALSKFIELNKRLFAHRGFHEREIFQRVERFGHIAHVWSGYETREHPDGPVQGRGINSFQLLNDGQRWCVLSATWDSETADHPITSADAVEGFK
;
A
#
# COMPACT_ATOMS: atom_id res chain seq x y z
N MET A 1 6.26 8.65 23.10
CA MET A 1 7.04 7.49 22.62
C MET A 1 6.07 6.39 22.28
N THR A 2 6.16 5.95 21.03
CA THR A 2 5.22 5.11 20.29
C THR A 2 5.18 3.68 20.84
N GLN A 3 3.97 3.14 20.95
CA GLN A 3 3.72 1.74 21.31
C GLN A 3 4.22 0.83 20.18
N VAL A 4 5.27 0.05 20.46
CA VAL A 4 5.83 -0.95 19.53
C VAL A 4 5.02 -2.24 19.70
N SER A 5 4.46 -2.73 18.59
CA SER A 5 3.71 -3.99 18.52
C SER A 5 4.57 -5.17 19.00
N GLY A 6 4.06 -5.96 19.94
CA GLY A 6 4.79 -7.02 20.67
C GLY A 6 4.76 -8.41 20.03
N PHE A 7 4.56 -8.52 18.72
CA PHE A 7 4.43 -9.81 18.05
C PHE A 7 5.35 -9.94 16.84
N SER A 8 5.91 -11.15 16.67
CA SER A 8 6.68 -11.57 15.49
C SER A 8 5.92 -12.69 14.78
N LEU A 9 5.61 -12.52 13.50
CA LEU A 9 5.05 -13.56 12.64
C LEU A 9 6.19 -14.37 12.00
N TYR A 10 6.17 -15.69 12.12
CA TYR A 10 7.15 -16.57 11.46
C TYR A 10 6.47 -17.81 10.86
N TYR A 11 7.10 -18.38 9.83
CA TYR A 11 6.59 -19.55 9.12
C TYR A 11 7.42 -20.78 9.49
N GLU A 12 6.78 -21.80 10.06
CA GLU A 12 7.45 -23.03 10.49
C GLU A 12 6.56 -24.24 10.16
N SER A 13 7.16 -25.26 9.53
CA SER A 13 6.49 -26.53 9.21
C SER A 13 5.14 -26.38 8.48
N GLY A 14 5.08 -25.48 7.49
CA GLY A 14 3.89 -25.32 6.65
C GLY A 14 2.79 -24.42 7.25
N LYS A 15 3.03 -23.75 8.38
CA LYS A 15 2.04 -22.91 9.06
C LYS A 15 2.65 -21.60 9.57
N PHE A 16 1.89 -20.51 9.45
CA PHE A 16 2.23 -19.24 10.09
C PHE A 16 1.94 -19.28 11.60
N ARG A 17 2.86 -18.74 12.39
CA ARG A 17 2.80 -18.68 13.86
C ARG A 17 3.08 -17.25 14.33
N LEU A 18 2.32 -16.78 15.33
CA LEU A 18 2.65 -15.55 16.06
C LEU A 18 3.46 -15.91 17.31
N ASN A 19 4.56 -15.19 17.56
CA ASN A 19 5.26 -15.20 18.86
C ASN A 19 4.98 -13.90 19.59
N GLU A 20 4.55 -13.96 20.84
CA GLU A 20 4.41 -12.78 21.71
C GLU A 20 5.71 -12.57 22.49
N HIS A 21 6.36 -11.42 22.29
CA HIS A 21 7.52 -11.07 23.10
C HIS A 21 7.06 -10.46 24.42
N ARG A 22 7.01 -11.29 25.48
CA ARG A 22 6.87 -10.78 26.86
C ARG A 22 8.08 -9.91 27.22
N VAL A 23 7.92 -8.60 27.20
CA VAL A 23 8.90 -7.65 27.75
C VAL A 23 8.97 -7.87 29.27
N ASN A 24 10.04 -8.50 29.74
CA ASN A 24 10.24 -8.77 31.16
C ASN A 24 10.82 -7.51 31.84
N LEU A 25 9.95 -6.64 32.35
CA LEU A 25 10.29 -5.34 32.96
C LEU A 25 11.10 -5.46 34.27
N MET A 26 11.32 -6.68 34.80
CA MET A 26 11.93 -6.95 36.11
C MET A 26 13.47 -7.09 36.12
N LYS A 27 14.18 -6.63 35.07
CA LYS A 27 15.66 -6.58 35.04
C LYS A 27 16.26 -5.18 35.20
N ILE A 28 15.45 -4.15 35.42
CA ILE A 28 15.92 -2.79 35.71
C ILE A 28 15.60 -2.51 37.18
N ILE A 29 16.62 -2.15 37.96
CA ILE A 29 16.65 -1.86 39.42
C ILE A 29 17.12 -3.03 40.30
N LYS A 30 18.43 -3.09 40.51
CA LYS A 30 19.19 -3.63 41.66
C LYS A 30 20.63 -3.11 41.43
N LEU A 31 21.29 -2.32 42.29
CA LEU A 31 21.53 -2.42 43.72
C LEU A 31 22.10 -1.06 44.20
N HIS A 32 21.62 -0.49 45.32
CA HIS A 32 22.50 0.24 46.25
C HIS A 32 21.94 0.21 47.68
N ALA A 33 22.86 -0.07 48.62
CA ALA A 33 22.78 -0.01 50.07
C ALA A 33 21.77 -0.95 50.79
N SER A 34 21.94 -1.34 52.05
CA SER A 34 23.05 -1.68 52.94
C SER A 34 22.38 -2.11 54.25
N ARG A 35 22.75 -3.27 54.79
CA ARG A 35 22.70 -3.70 56.21
C ARG A 35 21.64 -3.05 57.12
N ILE A 36 20.71 -3.86 57.66
CA ILE A 36 20.30 -3.83 59.08
C ILE A 36 19.81 -5.25 59.47
N VAL A 37 20.26 -5.70 60.63
CA VAL A 37 19.98 -6.98 61.29
C VAL A 37 18.85 -6.77 62.30
N ALA A 38 17.77 -7.59 62.28
CA ALA A 38 16.85 -7.75 63.42
C ALA A 38 15.89 -8.96 63.27
N ARG A 39 16.36 -10.13 63.68
CA ARG A 39 15.79 -11.11 64.64
C ARG A 39 14.26 -11.05 65.03
N TRP A 40 13.60 -12.23 64.95
CA TRP A 40 12.44 -12.79 65.71
C TRP A 40 11.09 -13.08 64.99
N PRO A 41 10.31 -14.10 65.46
CA PRO A 41 9.63 -15.11 64.62
C PRO A 41 8.09 -15.15 64.77
N ALA A 42 7.51 -16.21 64.18
CA ALA A 42 6.24 -16.88 64.49
C ALA A 42 4.95 -16.38 63.80
N SER A 43 4.46 -17.27 62.93
CA SER A 43 3.07 -17.70 62.75
C SER A 43 1.98 -16.64 62.56
N LEU A 44 1.48 -16.52 61.32
CA LEU A 44 0.09 -16.14 61.04
C LEU A 44 -0.44 -16.91 59.82
N LEU A 45 -1.50 -17.69 60.05
CA LEU A 45 -2.34 -18.32 59.04
C LEU A 45 -2.87 -17.27 58.06
N LEU A 46 -2.88 -17.58 56.76
CA LEU A 46 -3.60 -16.80 55.76
C LEU A 46 -4.45 -17.71 54.86
N LEU A 47 -5.75 -17.45 54.98
CA LEU A 47 -6.91 -17.98 54.29
C LEU A 47 -6.73 -17.86 52.77
N SER A 48 -6.64 -18.97 52.04
CA SER A 48 -6.63 -18.97 50.58
C SER A 48 -8.06 -18.80 50.04
N LEU A 49 -8.48 -17.56 49.80
CA LEU A 49 -9.63 -17.25 48.94
C LEU A 49 -9.23 -17.53 47.48
N LEU A 50 -9.68 -18.65 46.90
CA LEU A 50 -9.70 -18.81 45.44
C LEU A 50 -10.85 -17.96 44.88
N THR A 51 -10.55 -16.74 44.46
CA THR A 51 -11.41 -16.05 43.50
C THR A 51 -11.14 -16.65 42.12
N ALA A 52 -12.02 -17.54 41.68
CA ALA A 52 -12.08 -17.94 40.28
C ALA A 52 -12.49 -16.71 39.48
N LEU A 53 -11.52 -16.02 38.88
CA LEU A 53 -11.80 -15.03 37.84
C LEU A 53 -12.44 -15.78 36.68
N PRO A 54 -13.62 -15.36 36.17
CA PRO A 54 -14.10 -15.90 34.92
C PRO A 54 -13.04 -15.58 33.87
N ALA A 55 -12.56 -16.61 33.19
CA ALA A 55 -11.79 -16.42 31.98
C ALA A 55 -12.69 -15.64 31.02
N SER A 56 -12.46 -14.33 30.89
CA SER A 56 -13.00 -13.55 29.78
C SER A 56 -12.30 -14.06 28.52
N ALA A 57 -12.77 -15.21 28.02
CA ALA A 57 -12.59 -15.58 26.64
C ALA A 57 -13.25 -14.45 25.84
N HIS A 58 -12.42 -13.55 25.32
CA HIS A 58 -12.83 -12.62 24.28
C HIS A 58 -13.06 -13.49 23.03
N ALA A 59 -14.18 -14.20 22.99
CA ALA A 59 -14.78 -14.71 21.79
C ALA A 59 -15.34 -13.50 21.04
N GLY A 60 -14.45 -12.84 20.31
CA GLY A 60 -14.76 -11.58 19.64
C GLY A 60 -13.83 -11.38 18.46
N ASP A 61 -13.79 -12.33 17.53
CA ASP A 61 -13.23 -12.06 16.20
C ASP A 61 -13.73 -13.04 15.10
N GLU A 62 -15.04 -13.29 15.02
CA GLU A 62 -15.60 -14.09 13.91
C GLU A 62 -16.77 -13.41 13.19
N THR A 63 -16.90 -12.08 13.26
CA THR A 63 -17.95 -11.39 12.48
C THR A 63 -17.56 -10.00 12.01
N ARG A 64 -16.35 -9.82 11.49
CA ARG A 64 -16.18 -8.80 10.45
C ARG A 64 -16.59 -9.47 9.15
N ALA A 65 -17.79 -9.17 8.65
CA ALA A 65 -18.16 -9.52 7.29
C ALA A 65 -17.00 -9.10 6.39
N GLU A 66 -16.37 -10.06 5.72
CA GLU A 66 -15.16 -9.85 4.93
C GLU A 66 -15.52 -8.91 3.79
N GLN A 67 -15.18 -7.63 3.95
CA GLN A 67 -15.43 -6.64 2.92
C GLN A 67 -14.61 -7.03 1.69
N PRO A 68 -15.18 -7.00 0.48
CA PRO A 68 -14.43 -7.34 -0.72
C PRO A 68 -13.15 -6.50 -0.79
N ALA A 69 -12.02 -7.14 -1.10
CA ALA A 69 -10.73 -6.47 -1.07
C ALA A 69 -10.64 -5.32 -2.08
N CYS A 70 -11.39 -5.39 -3.19
CA CYS A 70 -11.50 -4.30 -4.16
C CYS A 70 -12.64 -3.30 -3.86
N GLY A 71 -13.23 -3.34 -2.67
CA GLY A 71 -14.31 -2.45 -2.24
C GLY A 71 -15.70 -2.91 -2.69
N THR A 72 -16.73 -2.19 -2.25
CA THR A 72 -18.16 -2.57 -2.41
C THR A 72 -18.85 -1.92 -3.61
N GLN A 73 -18.19 -0.98 -4.30
CA GLN A 73 -18.76 -0.30 -5.46
C GLN A 73 -18.92 -1.27 -6.64
N PRO A 74 -19.87 -1.07 -7.57
CA PRO A 74 -20.00 -1.89 -8.77
C PRO A 74 -18.68 -2.02 -9.54
N ALA A 75 -18.41 -3.21 -10.06
CA ALA A 75 -17.21 -3.46 -10.86
C ALA A 75 -17.25 -2.64 -12.15
N ASP A 76 -16.14 -1.99 -12.47
CA ASP A 76 -15.94 -1.40 -13.80
C ASP A 76 -15.67 -2.53 -14.81
N PRO A 77 -16.24 -2.52 -16.02
CA PRO A 77 -15.92 -3.53 -17.03
C PRO A 77 -14.42 -3.64 -17.34
N ALA A 78 -13.67 -2.53 -17.24
CA ALA A 78 -12.23 -2.54 -17.43
C ALA A 78 -11.47 -3.32 -16.35
N ALA A 79 -12.09 -3.55 -15.18
CA ALA A 79 -11.51 -4.32 -14.10
C ALA A 79 -11.53 -5.85 -14.31
N ALA A 80 -11.96 -6.33 -15.50
CA ALA A 80 -11.99 -7.75 -15.82
C ALA A 80 -10.59 -8.38 -15.95
N ASN A 81 -9.58 -7.61 -16.38
CA ASN A 81 -8.18 -8.05 -16.48
C ASN A 81 -7.20 -6.87 -16.28
N PRO A 82 -5.93 -7.15 -15.90
CA PRO A 82 -4.91 -6.12 -15.68
C PRO A 82 -4.70 -5.15 -16.86
N ASP A 83 -4.71 -5.67 -18.08
CA ASP A 83 -4.46 -4.91 -19.30
C ASP A 83 -5.51 -3.81 -19.52
N THR A 84 -6.78 -4.19 -19.51
CA THR A 84 -7.88 -3.24 -19.68
C THR A 84 -8.00 -2.27 -18.52
N LEU A 85 -7.67 -2.72 -17.31
CA LEU A 85 -7.70 -1.88 -16.11
C LEU A 85 -6.69 -0.75 -16.26
N VAL A 86 -5.43 -1.05 -16.60
CA VAL A 86 -4.38 -0.04 -16.73
C VAL A 86 -4.67 0.94 -17.87
N ARG A 87 -5.19 0.48 -19.02
CA ARG A 87 -5.66 1.38 -20.09
C ARG A 87 -6.75 2.34 -19.62
N ALA A 88 -7.70 1.85 -18.83
CA ALA A 88 -8.74 2.71 -18.27
C ALA A 88 -8.18 3.77 -17.31
N LEU A 89 -7.07 3.50 -16.61
CA LEU A 89 -6.40 4.52 -15.78
C LEU A 89 -5.87 5.67 -16.66
N TYR A 90 -5.18 5.35 -17.77
CA TYR A 90 -4.69 6.35 -18.73
C TYR A 90 -5.82 7.18 -19.34
N ASP A 91 -6.92 6.54 -19.71
CA ASP A 91 -8.11 7.22 -20.23
C ASP A 91 -8.69 8.21 -19.21
N ILE A 92 -8.72 7.84 -17.93
CA ILE A 92 -9.28 8.68 -16.87
C ILE A 92 -8.40 9.89 -16.59
N VAL A 93 -7.07 9.73 -16.54
CA VAL A 93 -6.16 10.84 -16.24
C VAL A 93 -5.89 11.74 -17.46
N SER A 94 -6.27 11.30 -18.66
CA SER A 94 -6.08 12.05 -19.90
C SER A 94 -7.30 12.90 -20.27
N GLY A 95 -7.07 14.14 -20.67
CA GLY A 95 -8.12 15.02 -21.13
C GLY A 95 -7.65 16.45 -21.46
N PRO A 96 -8.46 17.22 -22.20
CA PRO A 96 -8.17 18.63 -22.45
C PRO A 96 -8.22 19.45 -21.15
N ALA A 97 -7.72 20.69 -21.22
CA ALA A 97 -7.85 21.64 -20.11
C ALA A 97 -9.33 21.82 -19.72
N ASN A 98 -9.60 21.92 -18.41
CA ASN A 98 -10.96 21.99 -17.87
C ASN A 98 -11.82 20.74 -18.12
N SER A 99 -11.24 19.60 -18.51
CA SER A 99 -12.01 18.38 -18.70
C SER A 99 -12.52 17.80 -17.37
N THR A 100 -13.71 17.20 -17.43
CA THR A 100 -14.29 16.47 -16.31
C THR A 100 -13.82 15.02 -16.35
N HIS A 101 -12.60 14.78 -15.88
CA HIS A 101 -12.10 13.43 -15.65
C HIS A 101 -13.06 12.65 -14.73
N ASP A 102 -13.28 11.35 -15.01
CA ASP A 102 -14.15 10.49 -14.20
C ASP A 102 -13.40 9.98 -12.96
N TRP A 103 -13.21 10.87 -11.99
CA TRP A 103 -12.54 10.55 -10.73
C TRP A 103 -13.26 9.47 -9.91
N ALA A 104 -14.59 9.39 -10.04
CA ALA A 104 -15.36 8.35 -9.36
C ALA A 104 -15.05 6.97 -9.95
N ARG A 105 -14.81 6.88 -11.27
CA ARG A 105 -14.31 5.66 -11.90
C ARG A 105 -12.89 5.33 -11.45
N LEU A 106 -12.02 6.33 -11.30
CA LEU A 106 -10.68 6.10 -10.75
C LEU A 106 -10.76 5.45 -9.36
N GLU A 107 -11.61 5.96 -8.48
CA GLU A 107 -11.85 5.38 -7.15
C GLU A 107 -12.34 3.93 -7.23
N ARG A 108 -13.29 3.62 -8.13
CA ARG A 108 -13.80 2.23 -8.31
C ARG A 108 -12.76 1.23 -8.83
N LEU A 109 -11.70 1.71 -9.49
CA LEU A 109 -10.61 0.90 -10.01
C LEU A 109 -9.49 0.66 -8.98
N HIS A 110 -9.53 1.35 -7.84
CA HIS A 110 -8.54 1.20 -6.76
C HIS A 110 -9.17 0.53 -5.54
N ALA A 111 -8.37 -0.27 -4.84
CA ALA A 111 -8.79 -0.86 -3.57
C ALA A 111 -8.95 0.23 -2.49
N PRO A 112 -9.83 0.01 -1.49
CA PRO A 112 -9.81 0.81 -0.27
C PRO A 112 -8.41 0.82 0.35
N GLY A 113 -7.86 2.02 0.57
CA GLY A 113 -6.50 2.18 1.13
C GLY A 113 -5.37 2.10 0.10
N ALA A 114 -5.67 2.13 -1.20
CA ALA A 114 -4.64 2.16 -2.23
C ALA A 114 -3.67 3.35 -2.06
N VAL A 115 -2.38 3.07 -2.30
CA VAL A 115 -1.30 4.04 -2.13
C VAL A 115 -0.73 4.46 -3.48
N ILE A 116 -0.67 5.77 -3.69
CA ILE A 116 -0.09 6.38 -4.87
C ILE A 116 1.23 7.04 -4.46
N THR A 117 2.32 6.77 -5.16
CA THR A 117 3.64 7.32 -4.83
C THR A 117 4.24 8.01 -6.05
N PRO A 118 4.01 9.32 -6.23
CA PRO A 118 4.77 10.12 -7.16
C PRO A 118 6.23 10.22 -6.74
N THR A 119 7.12 10.13 -7.72
CA THR A 119 8.53 10.49 -7.56
C THR A 119 8.82 11.81 -8.25
N GLN A 120 9.94 12.44 -7.86
CA GLN A 120 10.44 13.62 -8.53
C GLN A 120 11.97 13.66 -8.47
N HIS A 121 12.57 13.86 -9.64
CA HIS A 121 13.98 14.23 -9.78
C HIS A 121 14.08 15.76 -9.72
N ARG A 122 14.79 16.30 -8.73
CA ARG A 122 14.99 17.75 -8.59
C ARG A 122 16.26 18.20 -9.30
N SER A 123 16.28 19.44 -9.77
CA SER A 123 17.45 20.06 -10.43
C SER A 123 18.71 20.07 -9.56
N THR A 124 18.55 19.96 -8.23
CA THR A 124 19.65 19.82 -7.27
C THR A 124 20.26 18.42 -7.23
N GLY A 125 19.84 17.50 -8.11
CA GLY A 125 20.27 16.10 -8.12
C GLY A 125 19.66 15.26 -6.99
N THR A 126 18.62 15.75 -6.31
CA THR A 126 17.97 15.03 -5.21
C THR A 126 16.70 14.33 -5.69
N PHE A 127 16.54 13.08 -5.24
CA PHE A 127 15.34 12.29 -5.46
C PHE A 127 14.36 12.49 -4.30
N ALA A 128 13.08 12.64 -4.62
CA ALA A 128 12.00 12.67 -3.65
C ALA A 128 10.87 11.72 -4.06
N ALA A 129 10.23 11.10 -3.06
CA ALA A 129 9.03 10.30 -3.23
C ALA A 129 7.99 10.73 -2.20
N ALA A 130 6.70 10.74 -2.58
CA ALA A 130 5.62 11.20 -1.73
C ALA A 130 4.45 10.20 -1.68
N PRO A 131 4.54 9.11 -0.90
CA PRO A 131 3.44 8.17 -0.74
C PRO A 131 2.21 8.88 -0.18
N GLN A 132 1.06 8.70 -0.82
CA GLN A 132 -0.19 9.36 -0.45
C GLN A 132 -1.40 8.49 -0.75
N ALA A 133 -2.52 8.79 -0.09
CA ALA A 133 -3.81 8.17 -0.41
C ALA A 133 -4.31 8.63 -1.79
N LEU A 134 -5.07 7.77 -2.47
CA LEU A 134 -5.71 8.09 -3.75
C LEU A 134 -6.54 9.39 -3.70
N SER A 135 -7.27 9.62 -2.60
CA SER A 135 -8.08 10.84 -2.44
C SER A 135 -7.24 12.12 -2.49
N LYS A 136 -6.01 12.08 -1.96
CA LYS A 136 -5.08 13.20 -2.03
C LYS A 136 -4.57 13.39 -3.45
N PHE A 137 -4.24 12.31 -4.15
CA PHE A 137 -3.87 12.36 -5.57
C PHE A 137 -4.97 13.00 -6.42
N ILE A 138 -6.24 12.57 -6.24
CA ILE A 138 -7.40 13.15 -6.95
C ILE A 138 -7.55 14.64 -6.65
N GLU A 139 -7.46 15.04 -5.37
CA GLU A 139 -7.55 16.46 -4.97
C GLU A 139 -6.50 17.33 -5.68
N LEU A 140 -5.25 16.86 -5.73
CA LEU A 140 -4.16 17.59 -6.36
C LEU A 140 -4.32 17.67 -7.88
N ASN A 141 -4.67 16.55 -8.54
CA ASN A 141 -4.80 16.52 -10.00
C ASN A 141 -6.01 17.30 -10.51
N LYS A 142 -7.11 17.35 -9.76
CA LYS A 142 -8.23 18.27 -10.05
C LYS A 142 -7.79 19.73 -10.17
N ARG A 143 -6.80 20.16 -9.36
CA ARG A 143 -6.26 21.52 -9.43
C ARG A 143 -5.31 21.71 -10.61
N LEU A 144 -4.47 20.69 -10.90
CA LEU A 144 -3.48 20.76 -11.97
C LEU A 144 -4.14 20.78 -13.36
N PHE A 145 -5.15 19.93 -13.59
CA PHE A 145 -5.82 19.81 -14.89
C PHE A 145 -6.89 20.89 -15.15
N ALA A 146 -7.12 21.79 -14.19
CA ALA A 146 -8.03 22.92 -14.36
C ALA A 146 -7.58 23.89 -15.46
N HIS A 147 -6.28 23.97 -15.76
CA HIS A 147 -5.76 25.05 -16.61
C HIS A 147 -4.89 24.59 -17.78
N ARG A 148 -4.64 23.27 -17.91
CA ARG A 148 -3.78 22.71 -18.96
C ARG A 148 -4.32 21.37 -19.42
N GLY A 149 -4.21 21.11 -20.73
CA GLY A 149 -4.44 19.77 -21.26
C GLY A 149 -3.34 18.82 -20.81
N PHE A 150 -3.72 17.59 -20.49
CA PHE A 150 -2.79 16.56 -20.09
C PHE A 150 -3.28 15.25 -20.70
N HIS A 151 -2.44 14.66 -21.55
CA HIS A 151 -2.70 13.39 -22.20
C HIS A 151 -1.54 12.48 -21.91
N GLU A 152 -1.81 11.40 -21.20
CA GLU A 152 -0.84 10.36 -20.92
C GLU A 152 -1.24 9.11 -21.71
N ARG A 153 -0.33 8.63 -22.55
CA ARG A 153 -0.57 7.48 -23.43
C ARG A 153 0.41 6.38 -23.07
N GLU A 154 -0.12 5.17 -22.90
CA GLU A 154 0.68 3.96 -22.78
C GLU A 154 1.43 3.68 -24.09
N ILE A 155 2.73 3.40 -23.99
CA ILE A 155 3.59 3.05 -25.13
C ILE A 155 4.00 1.58 -25.13
N PHE A 156 4.02 0.91 -23.97
CA PHE A 156 4.15 -0.54 -23.83
C PHE A 156 3.63 -0.98 -22.46
N GLN A 157 3.34 -2.28 -22.34
CA GLN A 157 2.89 -2.90 -21.10
C GLN A 157 3.52 -4.29 -20.93
N ARG A 158 3.93 -4.62 -19.71
CA ARG A 158 4.29 -5.98 -19.29
C ARG A 158 3.48 -6.37 -18.06
N VAL A 159 2.84 -7.53 -18.12
CA VAL A 159 2.00 -8.03 -17.04
C VAL A 159 2.59 -9.33 -16.52
N GLU A 160 3.01 -9.32 -15.25
CA GLU A 160 3.42 -10.53 -14.53
C GLU A 160 2.30 -10.92 -13.59
N ARG A 161 1.77 -12.14 -13.72
CA ARG A 161 0.60 -12.61 -12.95
C ARG A 161 0.91 -13.90 -12.22
N PHE A 162 0.43 -13.98 -10.97
CA PHE A 162 0.41 -15.23 -10.21
C PHE A 162 -0.89 -15.31 -9.38
N GLY A 163 -1.76 -16.28 -9.71
CA GLY A 163 -3.05 -16.44 -9.02
C GLY A 163 -3.89 -15.15 -9.03
N HIS A 164 -4.08 -14.58 -7.84
CA HIS A 164 -4.88 -13.38 -7.58
C HIS A 164 -4.07 -12.07 -7.58
N ILE A 165 -2.78 -12.09 -7.90
CA ILE A 165 -1.96 -10.87 -7.95
C ILE A 165 -1.41 -10.65 -9.36
N ALA A 166 -1.17 -9.39 -9.70
CA ALA A 166 -0.43 -9.01 -10.89
C ALA A 166 0.44 -7.78 -10.64
N HIS A 167 1.62 -7.76 -11.24
CA HIS A 167 2.42 -6.56 -11.44
C HIS A 167 2.28 -6.09 -12.88
N VAL A 168 2.11 -4.79 -13.06
CA VAL A 168 2.14 -4.19 -14.39
C VAL A 168 3.25 -3.15 -14.46
N TRP A 169 4.18 -3.38 -15.40
CA TRP A 169 5.20 -2.42 -15.80
C TRP A 169 4.73 -1.74 -17.09
N SER A 170 4.34 -0.48 -17.00
CA SER A 170 3.66 0.24 -18.08
C SER A 170 4.41 1.51 -18.42
N GLY A 171 5.02 1.54 -19.61
CA GLY A 171 5.70 2.73 -20.12
C GLY A 171 4.69 3.72 -20.67
N TYR A 172 4.93 5.01 -20.44
CA TYR A 172 4.06 6.08 -20.92
C TYR A 172 4.82 7.22 -21.58
N GLU A 173 4.06 8.02 -22.33
CA GLU A 173 4.44 9.37 -22.75
C GLU A 173 3.35 10.37 -22.38
N THR A 174 3.74 11.62 -22.10
CA THR A 174 2.81 12.72 -21.84
C THR A 174 2.84 13.74 -22.96
N ARG A 175 1.68 14.31 -23.26
CA ARG A 175 1.46 15.38 -24.26
C ARG A 175 0.45 16.38 -23.69
N GLU A 176 0.44 17.60 -24.20
CA GLU A 176 -0.58 18.61 -23.81
C GLU A 176 -1.87 18.51 -24.63
N HIS A 177 -1.80 17.90 -25.80
CA HIS A 177 -2.92 17.52 -26.65
C HIS A 177 -2.54 16.22 -27.39
N PRO A 178 -3.52 15.39 -27.84
CA PRO A 178 -3.23 14.04 -28.37
C PRO A 178 -2.22 14.02 -29.51
N ASP A 179 -2.29 15.00 -30.41
CA ASP A 179 -1.43 15.12 -31.59
C ASP A 179 -0.21 16.04 -31.37
N GLY A 180 -0.02 16.52 -30.14
CA GLY A 180 1.05 17.46 -29.78
C GLY A 180 2.39 16.77 -29.57
N PRO A 181 3.51 17.51 -29.42
CA PRO A 181 4.81 16.91 -29.14
C PRO A 181 4.83 16.17 -27.79
N VAL A 182 5.69 15.14 -27.69
CA VAL A 182 5.98 14.47 -26.42
C VAL A 182 6.63 15.46 -25.46
N GLN A 183 6.09 15.59 -24.26
CA GLN A 183 6.61 16.45 -23.19
C GLN A 183 7.42 15.67 -22.17
N GLY A 184 7.09 14.40 -21.95
CA GLY A 184 7.79 13.54 -21.04
C GLY A 184 7.49 12.08 -21.31
N ARG A 185 8.33 11.22 -20.76
CA ARG A 185 8.14 9.77 -20.74
C ARG A 185 8.44 9.25 -19.35
N GLY A 186 7.96 8.08 -19.04
CA GLY A 186 8.23 7.43 -17.76
C GLY A 186 7.68 6.02 -17.74
N ILE A 187 7.77 5.41 -16.56
CA ILE A 187 7.22 4.08 -16.33
C ILE A 187 6.38 4.11 -15.07
N ASN A 188 5.14 3.66 -15.20
CA ASN A 188 4.26 3.32 -14.10
C ASN A 188 4.49 1.86 -13.69
N SER A 189 4.59 1.63 -12.38
CA SER A 189 4.62 0.32 -11.74
C SER A 189 3.36 0.16 -10.89
N PHE A 190 2.50 -0.78 -11.28
CA PHE A 190 1.25 -1.07 -10.61
C PHE A 190 1.30 -2.41 -9.89
N GLN A 191 0.77 -2.44 -8.67
CA GLN A 191 0.44 -3.68 -7.96
C GLN A 191 -1.08 -3.85 -7.98
N LEU A 192 -1.54 -4.97 -8.52
CA LEU A 192 -2.95 -5.28 -8.69
C LEU A 192 -3.35 -6.52 -7.88
N LEU A 193 -4.60 -6.53 -7.42
CA LEU A 193 -5.23 -7.65 -6.73
C LEU A 193 -6.53 -8.03 -7.44
N ASN A 194 -6.79 -9.34 -7.54
CA ASN A 194 -8.08 -9.89 -7.91
C ASN A 194 -8.78 -10.47 -6.67
N ASP A 195 -9.89 -9.88 -6.26
CA ASP A 195 -10.66 -10.31 -5.09
C ASP A 195 -11.56 -11.53 -5.33
N GLY A 196 -11.41 -12.20 -6.48
CA GLY A 196 -12.28 -13.28 -6.96
C GLY A 196 -13.41 -12.80 -7.85
N GLN A 197 -13.68 -11.49 -7.92
CA GLN A 197 -14.72 -10.90 -8.78
C GLN A 197 -14.14 -9.93 -9.80
N ARG A 198 -13.18 -9.09 -9.40
CA ARG A 198 -12.55 -8.08 -10.25
C ARG A 198 -11.11 -7.81 -9.86
N TRP A 199 -10.38 -7.17 -10.76
CA TRP A 199 -9.08 -6.57 -10.46
C TRP A 199 -9.21 -5.16 -9.88
N CYS A 200 -8.30 -4.77 -9.01
CA CYS A 200 -8.17 -3.42 -8.50
C CYS A 200 -6.70 -3.05 -8.23
N VAL A 201 -6.40 -1.76 -8.26
CA VAL A 201 -5.08 -1.22 -7.93
C VAL A 201 -4.89 -1.17 -6.42
N LEU A 202 -3.85 -1.83 -5.92
CA LEU A 202 -3.37 -1.68 -4.55
C LEU A 202 -2.38 -0.54 -4.42
N SER A 203 -1.47 -0.41 -5.39
CA SER A 203 -0.52 0.69 -5.41
C SER A 203 -0.08 1.05 -6.82
N ALA A 204 0.26 2.33 -6.99
CA ALA A 204 0.87 2.87 -8.19
C ALA A 204 2.07 3.73 -7.78
N THR A 205 3.23 3.44 -8.36
CA THR A 205 4.46 4.23 -8.22
C THR A 205 5.04 4.41 -9.60
N TRP A 206 5.64 5.55 -9.90
CA TRP A 206 6.25 5.76 -11.21
C TRP A 206 7.58 6.45 -11.09
N ASP A 207 8.34 6.42 -12.17
CA ASP A 207 9.46 7.31 -12.35
C ASP A 207 9.49 7.88 -13.77
N SER A 208 10.04 9.09 -13.91
CA SER A 208 10.17 9.77 -15.19
C SER A 208 11.51 9.44 -15.85
N GLU A 209 11.50 9.31 -17.17
CA GLU A 209 12.71 9.17 -17.97
C GLU A 209 13.62 10.39 -17.76
N THR A 210 14.91 10.15 -17.54
CA THR A 210 15.94 11.19 -17.48
C THR A 210 17.09 10.83 -18.42
N ALA A 211 18.02 11.76 -18.64
CA ALA A 211 19.22 11.48 -19.42
C ALA A 211 20.07 10.35 -18.80
N ASP A 212 20.08 10.24 -17.47
CA ASP A 212 20.83 9.22 -16.73
C ASP A 212 20.09 7.87 -16.67
N HIS A 213 18.77 7.87 -16.84
CA HIS A 213 17.91 6.69 -16.83
C HIS A 213 16.95 6.70 -18.03
N PRO A 214 17.47 6.44 -19.25
CA PRO A 214 16.66 6.40 -20.45
C PRO A 214 15.79 5.14 -20.50
N ILE A 215 14.59 5.26 -21.04
CA ILE A 215 13.74 4.11 -21.39
C ILE A 215 14.28 3.51 -22.68
N THR A 216 14.67 2.25 -22.60
CA THR A 216 15.26 1.48 -23.68
C THR A 216 14.27 0.48 -24.28
N SER A 217 14.63 -0.13 -25.41
CA SER A 217 13.86 -1.25 -25.95
C SER A 217 13.83 -2.45 -25.01
N ALA A 218 14.82 -2.63 -24.14
CA ALA A 218 14.86 -3.74 -23.18
C ALA A 218 13.74 -3.63 -22.14
N ASP A 219 13.31 -2.41 -21.80
CA ASP A 219 12.19 -2.17 -20.89
C ASP A 219 10.86 -2.67 -21.47
N ALA A 220 10.73 -2.63 -22.80
CA ALA A 220 9.56 -3.08 -23.55
C ALA A 220 9.53 -4.59 -23.85
N VAL A 221 10.62 -5.34 -23.60
CA VAL A 221 10.66 -6.79 -23.85
C VAL A 221 10.08 -7.55 -22.64
N GLU A 222 9.28 -8.59 -22.91
CA GLU A 222 8.74 -9.49 -21.88
C GLU A 222 9.84 -10.03 -20.96
N GLY A 223 9.60 -9.94 -19.64
CA GLY A 223 10.48 -10.47 -18.60
C GLY A 223 10.32 -11.97 -18.42
N PHE A 224 11.47 -12.65 -18.26
CA PHE A 224 11.71 -14.08 -18.01
C PHE A 224 10.99 -15.08 -18.93
N LYS A 225 11.76 -15.69 -19.84
CA LYS A 225 11.43 -16.98 -20.46
C LYS A 225 11.49 -18.11 -19.44
#